data_AF-A0A945J5Z5-F1
#
_entry.id   AF-A0A945J5Z5-F1
#
_cell.length_a   1.000
_cell.length_b   1.000
_cell.length_c   1.000
_cell.angle_alpha   90.00
_cell.angle_beta   90.00
_cell.angle_gamma   90.00
#
_symmetry.space_group_name_H-M   'P 1'
#
loop_
_entity.id
_entity.type
_entity.pdbx_description
1 polymer ?
#
loop_
_entity_poly.entity_id
_entity_poly.type
_entity_poly.pdbx_seq_one_letter_code
_entity_poly.pdbx_strand_id
1 'polypeptide(L)'
;VSRGAKEIILLGQNVNSYGKRGLKKAMPFHELLYCIAEIPGVERLRFTTSHPNDFTRETIRAYRDLDVLQNHLHLPVQSGNDSVLNTMRRDHTIAEYLELLTELKSEVPDIALSTDIIVGFPGETDAAFEDTLTIMEKVGYSSSYMFAYSPRPGTPANDLPDSVPEEVKKQRLQKTIAMQSQISQQQGQVYIGEKVAVLIEGRSSKPGYAFKGRNPQYWNVNIQGSDLKTGDTVTVEIEQVSGHSLNGKALL
;
A
#
# COMPACT_ATOMS: atom_id res chain seq x y z
N VAL A 1 7.92 9.94 19.98
CA VAL A 1 6.85 10.85 20.44
C VAL A 1 7.39 12.10 21.14
N SER A 2 8.12 12.01 22.25
CA SER A 2 8.60 13.18 23.03
C SER A 2 9.37 14.26 22.25
N ARG A 3 9.95 13.92 21.11
CA ARG A 3 10.63 14.85 20.18
C ARG A 3 9.73 15.42 19.09
N GLY A 4 8.41 15.27 19.19
CA GLY A 4 7.43 15.81 18.23
C GLY A 4 7.08 14.90 17.05
N ALA A 5 7.45 13.61 17.07
CA ALA A 5 7.07 12.66 16.03
C ALA A 5 5.57 12.33 16.09
N LYS A 6 4.88 12.48 14.95
CA LYS A 6 3.42 12.31 14.82
C LYS A 6 2.98 10.96 14.27
N GLU A 7 3.79 10.38 13.38
CA GLU A 7 3.54 9.07 12.80
C GLU A 7 4.74 8.15 13.04
N ILE A 8 4.47 6.94 13.53
CA ILE A 8 5.45 5.86 13.65
C ILE A 8 5.20 4.90 12.47
N ILE A 9 6.23 4.67 11.66
CA ILE A 9 6.17 3.74 10.54
C ILE A 9 7.14 2.58 10.82
N LEU A 10 6.59 1.37 10.97
CA LEU A 10 7.38 0.15 11.10
C LEU A 10 7.84 -0.33 9.73
N LEU A 11 9.14 -0.54 9.59
CA LEU A 11 9.80 -1.01 8.37
C LEU A 11 10.51 -2.33 8.62
N GLY A 12 10.51 -3.22 7.62
CA GLY A 12 11.22 -4.48 7.64
C GLY A 12 11.44 -5.01 6.23
N GLN A 13 12.00 -6.21 6.10
CA GLN A 13 11.93 -6.96 4.84
C GLN A 13 10.56 -7.64 4.70
N ASN A 14 10.09 -8.21 5.81
CA ASN A 14 8.76 -8.75 6.00
C ASN A 14 8.32 -8.35 7.40
N VAL A 15 7.61 -7.22 7.52
CA VAL A 15 7.36 -6.57 8.81
C VAL A 15 6.48 -7.41 9.73
N ASN A 16 5.48 -8.09 9.18
CA ASN A 16 4.54 -8.94 9.92
C ASN A 16 5.10 -10.35 10.24
N SER A 17 6.35 -10.62 9.85
CA SER A 17 7.13 -11.75 10.36
C SER A 17 7.85 -11.45 11.69
N TYR A 18 7.67 -10.25 12.25
CA TYR A 18 8.25 -9.85 13.53
C TYR A 18 8.03 -10.90 14.63
N GLY A 19 9.06 -11.07 15.46
CA GLY A 19 9.02 -11.93 16.64
C GLY A 19 8.98 -13.44 16.39
N LYS A 20 8.97 -13.89 15.12
CA LYS A 20 9.17 -15.30 14.75
C LYS A 20 10.59 -15.80 15.01
N ARG A 21 11.59 -14.91 14.94
CA ARG A 21 13.02 -15.22 15.16
C ARG A 21 13.71 -14.07 15.87
N GLY A 22 14.79 -14.36 16.58
CA GLY A 22 15.70 -13.35 17.17
C GLY A 22 15.27 -12.76 18.51
N LEU A 23 14.04 -13.02 18.98
CA LEU A 23 13.60 -12.63 20.33
C LEU A 23 13.78 -13.77 21.33
N LYS A 24 14.09 -13.44 22.59
CA LYS A 24 14.14 -14.42 23.70
C LYS A 24 12.78 -15.07 23.97
N LYS A 25 11.70 -14.30 23.80
CA LYS A 25 10.31 -14.74 23.84
C LYS A 25 9.67 -14.32 22.52
N ALA A 26 9.06 -15.27 21.82
CA ALA A 26 8.32 -14.97 20.60
C ALA A 26 7.18 -13.97 20.91
N MET A 27 6.94 -13.05 19.99
CA MET A 27 5.91 -12.03 20.09
C MET A 27 5.21 -11.93 18.73
N PRO A 28 3.91 -12.24 18.63
CA PRO A 28 3.15 -12.01 17.41
C PRO A 28 3.17 -10.53 17.00
N PHE A 29 3.14 -10.26 15.70
CA PHE A 29 3.21 -8.90 15.19
C PHE A 29 2.05 -8.00 15.69
N HIS A 30 0.84 -8.54 15.81
CA HIS A 30 -0.31 -7.76 16.31
C HIS A 30 -0.08 -7.29 17.76
N GLU A 31 0.54 -8.09 18.63
CA GLU A 31 0.86 -7.67 20.00
C GLU A 31 1.80 -6.44 20.00
N LEU A 32 2.78 -6.40 19.09
CA LEU A 32 3.64 -5.23 18.93
C LEU A 32 2.81 -3.98 18.55
N LEU A 33 1.79 -4.11 17.69
CA LEU A 33 0.90 -3.01 17.32
C LEU A 33 0.14 -2.47 18.54
N TYR A 34 -0.45 -3.35 19.35
CA TYR A 34 -1.12 -2.95 20.60
C TYR A 34 -0.14 -2.27 21.58
N CYS A 35 1.05 -2.84 21.79
CA CYS A 35 2.05 -2.23 22.67
C CYS A 35 2.49 -0.83 22.21
N ILE A 36 2.60 -0.59 20.89
CA ILE A 36 2.95 0.74 20.37
C ILE A 36 1.78 1.71 20.55
N ALA A 37 0.55 1.24 20.34
CA ALA A 37 -0.65 2.07 20.51
C ALA A 37 -0.83 2.55 21.97
N GLU A 38 -0.35 1.78 22.95
CA GLU A 38 -0.37 2.18 24.37
C GLU A 38 0.65 3.28 24.72
N ILE A 39 1.62 3.59 23.84
CA ILE A 39 2.62 4.62 24.11
C ILE A 39 1.92 5.99 24.11
N PRO A 40 1.96 6.76 25.23
CA PRO A 40 1.29 8.05 25.31
C PRO A 40 1.77 9.02 24.22
N GLY A 41 0.82 9.59 23.49
CA GLY A 41 1.05 10.57 22.43
C GLY A 41 1.38 9.99 21.05
N VAL A 42 1.26 8.67 20.84
CA VAL A 42 1.21 8.12 19.48
C VAL A 42 -0.11 8.56 18.83
N GLU A 43 -0.02 9.32 17.75
CA GLU A 43 -1.19 9.78 16.99
C GLU A 43 -1.47 8.90 15.77
N ARG A 44 -0.41 8.43 15.10
CA ARG A 44 -0.50 7.59 13.90
C ARG A 44 0.52 6.47 13.95
N LEU A 45 0.09 5.27 13.59
CA LEU A 45 0.88 4.07 13.43
C LEU A 45 0.63 3.50 12.03
N ARG A 46 1.71 3.08 11.37
CA ARG A 46 1.67 2.41 10.07
C ARG A 46 2.76 1.37 10.01
N PHE A 47 2.59 0.41 9.12
CA PHE A 47 3.65 -0.48 8.70
C PHE A 47 3.57 -0.73 7.19
N THR A 48 4.69 -1.13 6.60
CA THR A 48 4.77 -1.52 5.19
C THR A 48 5.70 -2.71 5.04
N THR A 49 5.73 -3.35 3.88
CA THR A 49 6.43 -4.63 3.58
C THR A 49 5.78 -5.84 4.25
N SER A 50 4.46 -5.97 4.15
CA SER A 50 3.76 -7.15 4.68
C SER A 50 3.87 -8.34 3.72
N HIS A 51 3.93 -9.56 4.23
CA HIS A 51 3.73 -10.76 3.43
C HIS A 51 2.32 -11.34 3.65
N PRO A 52 1.56 -11.70 2.59
CA PRO A 52 0.21 -12.26 2.72
C PRO A 52 0.13 -13.43 3.71
N ASN A 53 1.05 -14.38 3.61
CA ASN A 53 1.08 -15.59 4.46
C ASN A 53 1.29 -15.30 5.96
N ASP A 54 1.81 -14.13 6.30
CA ASP A 54 2.05 -13.72 7.68
C ASP A 54 0.98 -12.76 8.20
N PHE A 55 -0.05 -12.48 7.39
CA PHE A 55 -1.12 -11.57 7.75
C PHE A 55 -2.24 -12.36 8.43
N THR A 56 -2.37 -12.16 9.75
CA THR A 56 -3.26 -12.96 10.60
C THR A 56 -4.59 -12.26 10.84
N ARG A 57 -5.62 -13.00 11.26
CA ARG A 57 -6.92 -12.44 11.68
C ARG A 57 -6.76 -11.47 12.84
N GLU A 58 -5.81 -11.73 13.73
CA GLU A 58 -5.47 -10.86 14.85
C GLU A 58 -4.85 -9.54 14.37
N THR A 59 -4.11 -9.54 13.26
CA THR A 59 -3.64 -8.31 12.60
C THR A 59 -4.80 -7.55 11.96
N ILE A 60 -5.79 -8.23 11.38
CA ILE A 60 -7.02 -7.58 10.89
C ILE A 60 -7.77 -6.92 12.05
N ARG A 61 -7.95 -7.63 13.17
CA ARG A 61 -8.59 -7.08 14.38
C ARG A 61 -7.85 -5.87 14.93
N ALA A 62 -6.51 -5.86 14.86
CA ALA A 62 -5.73 -4.69 15.28
C ALA A 62 -6.07 -3.45 14.44
N TYR A 63 -6.35 -3.56 13.13
CA TYR A 63 -6.83 -2.41 12.34
C TYR A 63 -8.20 -1.92 12.79
N ARG A 64 -9.11 -2.83 13.19
CA ARG A 64 -10.41 -2.43 13.72
C ARG A 64 -10.30 -1.78 15.10
N ASP A 65 -9.47 -2.36 15.98
CA ASP A 65 -9.44 -2.01 17.40
C ASP A 65 -8.55 -0.80 17.71
N LEU A 66 -7.58 -0.46 16.86
CA LEU A 66 -6.59 0.57 17.11
C LEU A 66 -6.81 1.81 16.24
N ASP A 67 -7.45 2.85 16.78
CA ASP A 67 -7.69 4.12 16.07
C ASP A 67 -6.41 4.79 15.54
N VAL A 68 -5.28 4.57 16.22
CA VAL A 68 -3.97 5.11 15.78
C VAL A 68 -3.42 4.36 14.57
N LEU A 69 -3.82 3.11 14.33
CA LEU A 69 -3.37 2.32 13.18
C LEU A 69 -4.09 2.78 11.92
N GLN A 70 -3.36 3.43 11.03
CA GLN A 70 -3.96 4.14 9.90
C GLN A 70 -4.51 3.17 8.85
N ASN A 71 -5.68 3.49 8.28
CA ASN A 71 -6.43 2.70 7.28
C ASN A 71 -5.75 2.60 5.91
N HIS A 72 -4.49 2.16 5.89
CA HIS A 72 -3.82 1.69 4.68
C HIS A 72 -2.93 0.48 4.98
N LEU A 73 -2.94 -0.45 4.03
CA LEU A 73 -2.15 -1.67 4.07
C LEU A 73 -1.42 -1.82 2.74
N HIS A 74 -0.10 -1.95 2.83
CA HIS A 74 0.71 -2.44 1.72
C HIS A 74 0.84 -3.97 1.82
N LEU A 75 0.20 -4.69 0.89
CA LEU A 75 0.17 -6.14 0.84
C LEU A 75 0.45 -6.61 -0.60
N PRO A 76 1.71 -6.89 -0.94
CA PRO A 76 2.08 -7.26 -2.31
C PRO A 76 1.55 -8.63 -2.74
N VAL A 77 0.77 -8.65 -3.82
CA VAL A 77 0.38 -9.89 -4.50
C VAL A 77 1.42 -10.34 -5.54
N GLN A 78 2.19 -9.41 -6.13
CA GLN A 78 3.22 -9.63 -7.16
C GLN A 78 2.70 -10.05 -8.54
N SER A 79 1.74 -10.98 -8.62
CA SER A 79 1.10 -11.42 -9.88
C SER A 79 -0.35 -11.83 -9.61
N GLY A 80 -1.21 -11.78 -10.65
CA GLY A 80 -2.59 -12.26 -10.56
C GLY A 80 -2.80 -13.72 -10.95
N ASN A 81 -1.73 -14.50 -11.16
CA ASN A 81 -1.83 -15.88 -11.65
C ASN A 81 -1.12 -16.88 -10.72
N ASP A 82 -1.82 -17.92 -10.28
CA ASP A 82 -1.32 -18.94 -9.34
C ASP A 82 -0.05 -19.66 -9.83
N SER A 83 0.06 -19.95 -11.15
CA SER A 83 1.25 -20.60 -11.70
C SER A 83 2.48 -19.69 -11.63
N VAL A 84 2.29 -18.40 -11.90
CA VAL A 84 3.36 -17.40 -11.79
C VAL A 84 3.75 -17.21 -10.32
N LEU A 85 2.76 -17.09 -9.41
CA LEU A 85 2.97 -16.98 -7.96
C LEU A 85 3.75 -18.17 -7.40
N ASN A 86 3.40 -19.40 -7.78
CA ASN A 86 4.12 -20.60 -7.37
C ASN A 86 5.59 -20.57 -7.86
N THR A 87 5.82 -20.12 -9.08
CA THR A 87 7.19 -19.97 -9.63
C THR A 87 7.97 -18.87 -8.90
N MET A 88 7.30 -17.81 -8.46
CA MET A 88 7.84 -16.78 -7.57
C MET A 88 8.04 -17.25 -6.11
N ARG A 89 7.70 -18.52 -5.79
CA ARG A 89 7.72 -19.09 -4.44
C ARG A 89 6.83 -18.35 -3.45
N ARG A 90 5.62 -18.02 -3.89
CA ARG A 90 4.56 -17.51 -3.00
C ARG A 90 3.72 -18.68 -2.53
N ASP A 91 3.65 -18.88 -1.22
CA ASP A 91 2.83 -19.96 -0.62
C ASP A 91 1.40 -19.45 -0.36
N HIS A 92 0.75 -18.89 -1.38
CA HIS A 92 -0.68 -18.56 -1.39
C HIS A 92 -1.21 -18.55 -2.82
N THR A 93 -2.50 -18.79 -2.95
CA THR A 93 -3.27 -18.65 -4.18
C THR A 93 -3.95 -17.28 -4.24
N ILE A 94 -4.41 -16.91 -5.43
CA ILE A 94 -5.25 -15.73 -5.64
C ILE A 94 -6.54 -15.81 -4.84
N ALA A 95 -7.13 -17.01 -4.71
CA ALA A 95 -8.35 -17.21 -3.93
C ALA A 95 -8.13 -16.90 -2.45
N GLU A 96 -7.07 -17.44 -1.83
CA GLU A 96 -6.71 -17.18 -0.43
C GLU A 96 -6.38 -15.71 -0.21
N TYR A 97 -5.66 -15.09 -1.15
CA TYR A 97 -5.35 -13.67 -1.09
C TYR A 97 -6.62 -12.80 -1.13
N LEU A 98 -7.57 -13.12 -2.02
CA LEU A 98 -8.84 -12.40 -2.10
C LEU A 98 -9.72 -12.62 -0.86
N GLU A 99 -9.75 -13.83 -0.31
CA GLU A 99 -10.47 -14.12 0.95
C GLU A 99 -9.93 -13.28 2.11
N LEU A 100 -8.60 -13.19 2.24
CA LEU A 100 -7.93 -12.33 3.22
C LEU A 100 -8.35 -10.86 3.05
N LEU A 101 -8.36 -10.36 1.82
CA LEU A 101 -8.78 -8.98 1.54
C LEU A 101 -10.28 -8.75 1.80
N THR A 102 -11.12 -9.75 1.53
CA THR A 102 -12.55 -9.70 1.86
C THR A 102 -12.77 -9.64 3.37
N GLU A 103 -12.07 -10.48 4.15
CA GLU A 103 -12.14 -10.44 5.62
C GLU A 103 -11.68 -9.06 6.15
N LEU A 104 -10.54 -8.57 5.65
CA LEU A 104 -10.02 -7.25 6.02
C LEU A 104 -10.99 -6.11 5.71
N LYS A 105 -11.55 -6.06 4.49
CA LYS A 105 -12.52 -5.01 4.10
C LYS A 105 -13.84 -5.13 4.84
N SER A 106 -14.19 -6.31 5.37
CA SER A 106 -15.41 -6.47 6.16
C SER A 106 -15.29 -5.83 7.56
N GLU A 107 -14.08 -5.84 8.12
CA GLU A 107 -13.78 -5.23 9.43
C GLU A 107 -13.37 -3.75 9.28
N VAL A 108 -12.74 -3.37 8.14
CA VAL A 108 -12.22 -2.01 7.87
C VAL A 108 -12.62 -1.56 6.45
N PRO A 109 -13.88 -1.13 6.25
CA PRO A 109 -14.42 -0.89 4.90
C PRO A 109 -13.71 0.19 4.08
N ASP A 110 -13.10 1.18 4.73
CA ASP A 110 -12.42 2.31 4.10
C ASP A 110 -10.90 2.13 3.98
N ILE A 111 -10.39 0.91 4.19
CA ILE A 111 -8.97 0.62 4.08
C ILE A 111 -8.47 0.75 2.63
N ALA A 112 -7.41 1.52 2.45
CA ALA A 112 -6.72 1.61 1.16
C ALA A 112 -5.63 0.55 1.04
N LEU A 113 -5.64 -0.18 -0.07
CA LEU A 113 -4.68 -1.23 -0.34
C LEU A 113 -3.65 -0.76 -1.35
N SER A 114 -2.37 -1.05 -1.09
CA SER A 114 -1.32 -0.95 -2.10
C SER A 114 -0.56 -2.25 -2.28
N THR A 115 0.02 -2.45 -3.46
CA THR A 115 0.68 -3.72 -3.82
C THR A 115 1.99 -3.47 -4.59
N ASP A 116 2.76 -4.54 -4.78
CA ASP A 116 3.76 -4.62 -5.85
C ASP A 116 3.23 -5.56 -6.94
N ILE A 117 3.55 -5.25 -8.20
CA ILE A 117 3.29 -6.09 -9.37
C ILE A 117 4.59 -6.25 -10.17
N ILE A 118 4.91 -7.49 -10.55
CA ILE A 118 6.01 -7.83 -11.43
C ILE A 118 5.42 -8.48 -12.69
N VAL A 119 5.67 -7.87 -13.85
CA VAL A 119 5.22 -8.39 -15.15
C VAL A 119 6.39 -8.88 -15.98
N GLY A 120 6.11 -9.80 -16.88
CA GLY A 120 7.11 -10.44 -17.73
C GLY A 120 8.04 -11.38 -16.98
N PHE A 121 7.57 -11.95 -15.86
CA PHE A 121 8.31 -12.95 -15.11
C PHE A 121 8.63 -14.18 -15.99
N PRO A 122 9.72 -14.93 -15.76
CA PRO A 122 10.07 -16.08 -16.58
C PRO A 122 8.91 -17.09 -16.67
N GLY A 123 8.50 -17.40 -17.91
CA GLY A 123 7.36 -18.28 -18.19
C GLY A 123 5.98 -17.61 -18.17
N GLU A 124 5.86 -16.30 -17.92
CA GLU A 124 4.57 -15.60 -17.91
C GLU A 124 3.92 -15.56 -19.30
N THR A 125 2.79 -16.25 -19.43
CA THR A 125 1.95 -16.27 -20.63
C THR A 125 1.08 -15.02 -20.74
N ASP A 126 0.50 -14.78 -21.93
CA ASP A 126 -0.45 -13.66 -22.10
C ASP A 126 -1.68 -13.81 -21.20
N ALA A 127 -2.19 -15.04 -21.03
CA ALA A 127 -3.31 -15.30 -20.12
C ALA A 127 -2.95 -14.96 -18.65
N ALA A 128 -1.76 -15.35 -18.19
CA ALA A 128 -1.31 -15.04 -16.82
C ALA A 128 -1.12 -13.51 -16.60
N PHE A 129 -0.72 -12.79 -17.65
CA PHE A 129 -0.66 -11.34 -17.61
C PHE A 129 -2.06 -10.70 -17.53
N GLU A 130 -3.03 -11.19 -18.31
CA GLU A 130 -4.42 -10.70 -18.22
C GLU A 130 -5.08 -11.02 -16.86
N ASP A 131 -4.76 -12.16 -16.23
CA ASP A 131 -5.16 -12.44 -14.85
C ASP A 131 -4.61 -11.40 -13.87
N THR A 132 -3.38 -10.91 -14.11
CA THR A 132 -2.75 -9.83 -13.33
C THR A 132 -3.50 -8.51 -13.47
N LEU A 133 -3.95 -8.14 -14.67
CA LEU A 133 -4.78 -6.96 -14.85
C LEU A 133 -6.17 -7.13 -14.19
N THR A 134 -6.74 -8.33 -14.28
CA THR A 134 -8.04 -8.67 -13.69
C THR A 134 -8.02 -8.52 -12.17
N ILE A 135 -6.97 -8.98 -11.49
CA ILE A 135 -6.88 -8.81 -10.03
C ILE A 135 -6.70 -7.35 -9.63
N MET A 136 -5.95 -6.56 -10.42
CA MET A 136 -5.78 -5.13 -10.13
C MET A 136 -7.12 -4.41 -10.17
N GLU A 137 -7.91 -4.64 -11.22
CA GLU A 137 -9.25 -4.08 -11.37
C GLU A 137 -10.19 -4.55 -10.25
N LYS A 138 -10.20 -5.86 -9.97
CA LYS A 138 -11.06 -6.46 -8.94
C LYS A 138 -10.78 -5.94 -7.54
N VAL A 139 -9.52 -5.82 -7.15
CA VAL A 139 -9.14 -5.38 -5.81
C VAL A 139 -9.31 -3.86 -5.66
N GLY A 140 -9.01 -3.12 -6.73
CA GLY A 140 -8.91 -1.67 -6.71
C GLY A 140 -7.78 -1.23 -5.77
N TYR A 141 -6.53 -1.37 -6.19
CA TYR A 141 -5.41 -0.86 -5.39
C TYR A 141 -5.32 0.66 -5.52
N SER A 142 -5.17 1.36 -4.40
CA SER A 142 -5.02 2.82 -4.39
C SER A 142 -3.71 3.24 -5.05
N SER A 143 -2.67 2.44 -4.85
CA SER A 143 -1.37 2.57 -5.51
C SER A 143 -0.74 1.20 -5.73
N SER A 144 0.14 1.10 -6.73
CA SER A 144 0.96 -0.08 -6.97
C SER A 144 2.38 0.34 -7.36
N TYR A 145 3.38 -0.36 -6.83
CA TYR A 145 4.70 -0.37 -7.44
C TYR A 145 4.71 -1.42 -8.55
N MET A 146 5.20 -1.07 -9.73
CA MET A 146 5.08 -1.91 -10.92
C MET A 146 6.45 -2.03 -11.58
N PHE A 147 6.87 -3.25 -11.86
CA PHE A 147 8.18 -3.55 -12.41
C PHE A 147 8.08 -4.54 -13.56
N ALA A 148 8.84 -4.30 -14.63
CA ALA A 148 9.18 -5.37 -15.56
C ALA A 148 10.24 -6.26 -14.91
N TYR A 149 10.09 -7.58 -15.04
CA TYR A 149 11.06 -8.53 -14.52
C TYR A 149 12.44 -8.29 -15.14
N SER A 150 13.43 -8.14 -14.26
CA SER A 150 14.84 -8.06 -14.61
C SER A 150 15.61 -9.06 -13.75
N PRO A 151 16.43 -9.93 -14.36
CA PRO A 151 17.19 -10.94 -13.62
C PRO A 151 18.16 -10.27 -12.66
N ARG A 152 18.20 -10.79 -11.43
CA ARG A 152 19.13 -10.34 -10.39
C ARG A 152 20.06 -11.49 -9.98
N PRO A 153 21.39 -11.31 -10.10
CA PRO A 153 22.35 -12.33 -9.68
C PRO A 153 22.08 -12.81 -8.25
N GLY A 154 22.12 -14.14 -8.04
CA GLY A 154 21.93 -14.77 -6.74
C GLY A 154 20.46 -14.95 -6.29
N THR A 155 19.49 -14.66 -7.17
CA THR A 155 18.07 -14.97 -6.92
C THR A 155 17.65 -16.28 -7.60
N PRO A 156 16.74 -17.08 -7.02
CA PRO A 156 16.24 -18.29 -7.68
C PRO A 156 15.62 -18.04 -9.06
N ALA A 157 15.04 -16.84 -9.26
CA ALA A 157 14.44 -16.46 -10.54
C ALA A 157 15.48 -16.30 -11.66
N ASN A 158 16.75 -15.99 -11.32
CA ASN A 158 17.84 -15.84 -12.28
C ASN A 158 18.19 -17.15 -13.00
N ASP A 159 17.89 -18.29 -12.37
CA ASP A 159 18.18 -19.63 -12.93
C ASP A 159 17.01 -20.15 -13.79
N LEU A 160 15.89 -19.43 -13.86
CA LEU A 160 14.75 -19.79 -14.67
C LEU A 160 14.98 -19.43 -16.14
N PRO A 161 14.58 -20.29 -17.10
CA PRO A 161 14.55 -19.93 -18.51
C PRO A 161 13.58 -18.77 -18.75
N ASP A 162 14.11 -17.60 -19.10
CA ASP A 162 13.28 -16.44 -19.41
C ASP A 162 12.83 -16.47 -20.87
N SER A 163 11.58 -16.88 -21.07
CA SER A 163 10.94 -16.97 -22.38
C SER A 163 10.25 -15.68 -22.83
N VAL A 164 10.24 -14.62 -22.00
CA VAL A 164 9.48 -13.40 -22.29
C VAL A 164 10.39 -12.36 -22.94
N PRO A 165 10.15 -11.95 -24.20
CA PRO A 165 10.98 -10.93 -24.86
C PRO A 165 10.90 -9.59 -24.13
N GLU A 166 12.01 -8.86 -24.09
CA GLU A 166 12.11 -7.55 -23.42
C GLU A 166 11.04 -6.55 -23.88
N GLU A 167 10.74 -6.53 -25.19
CA GLU A 167 9.69 -5.67 -25.73
C GLU A 167 8.28 -6.04 -25.22
N VAL A 168 8.02 -7.33 -25.00
CA VAL A 168 6.75 -7.78 -24.38
C VAL A 168 6.69 -7.34 -22.92
N LYS A 169 7.79 -7.44 -22.16
CA LYS A 169 7.84 -6.96 -20.77
C LYS A 169 7.56 -5.46 -20.67
N LYS A 170 8.16 -4.66 -21.55
CA LYS A 170 7.89 -3.21 -21.64
C LYS A 170 6.43 -2.92 -21.96
N GLN A 171 5.86 -3.61 -22.95
CA GLN A 171 4.44 -3.45 -23.31
C GLN A 171 3.51 -3.80 -22.14
N ARG A 172 3.76 -4.91 -21.45
CA ARG A 172 3.01 -5.33 -20.26
C ARG A 172 3.13 -4.30 -19.14
N LEU A 173 4.33 -3.76 -18.88
CA LEU A 173 4.53 -2.71 -17.88
C LEU A 173 3.71 -1.45 -18.21
N GLN A 174 3.72 -1.00 -19.46
CA GLN A 174 2.92 0.17 -19.89
C GLN A 174 1.42 -0.07 -19.72
N LYS A 175 0.91 -1.26 -20.08
CA LYS A 175 -0.48 -1.64 -19.83
C LYS A 175 -0.84 -1.65 -18.34
N THR A 176 0.06 -2.17 -17.51
CA THR A 176 -0.11 -2.21 -16.04
C THR A 176 -0.15 -0.81 -15.44
N ILE A 177 0.73 0.10 -15.90
CA ILE A 177 0.73 1.51 -15.51
C ILE A 177 -0.58 2.20 -15.93
N ALA A 178 -1.07 1.94 -17.14
CA ALA A 178 -2.33 2.49 -17.62
C ALA A 178 -3.52 2.00 -16.76
N MET A 179 -3.57 0.71 -16.46
CA MET A 179 -4.57 0.11 -15.57
C MET A 179 -4.54 0.76 -14.17
N GLN A 180 -3.35 0.86 -13.56
CA GLN A 180 -3.22 1.50 -12.25
C GLN A 180 -3.63 2.97 -12.27
N SER A 181 -3.31 3.70 -13.35
CA SER A 181 -3.72 5.10 -13.51
C SER A 181 -5.24 5.24 -13.54
N GLN A 182 -5.94 4.34 -14.27
CA GLN A 182 -7.40 4.29 -14.31
C GLN A 182 -7.99 4.01 -12.92
N ILE A 183 -7.48 3.00 -12.23
CA ILE A 183 -7.93 2.63 -10.88
C ILE A 183 -7.71 3.79 -9.90
N SER A 184 -6.51 4.37 -9.86
CA SER A 184 -6.22 5.51 -8.96
C SER A 184 -7.10 6.71 -9.28
N GLN A 185 -7.39 7.00 -10.55
CA GLN A 185 -8.31 8.08 -10.89
C GLN A 185 -9.74 7.80 -10.39
N GLN A 186 -10.25 6.58 -10.58
CA GLN A 186 -11.57 6.17 -10.10
C GLN A 186 -11.68 6.23 -8.57
N GLN A 187 -10.67 5.75 -7.86
CA GLN A 187 -10.65 5.80 -6.40
C GLN A 187 -10.49 7.21 -5.86
N GLY A 188 -9.66 8.03 -6.47
CA GLY A 188 -9.47 9.40 -6.01
C GLY A 188 -10.71 10.26 -6.24
N GLN A 189 -11.56 9.91 -7.21
CA GLN A 189 -12.81 10.61 -7.50
C GLN A 189 -13.78 10.60 -6.32
N VAL A 190 -13.77 9.56 -5.47
CA VAL A 190 -14.66 9.47 -4.30
C VAL A 190 -14.32 10.51 -3.22
N TYR A 191 -13.12 11.11 -3.29
CA TYR A 191 -12.72 12.14 -2.34
C TYR A 191 -13.19 13.54 -2.74
N ILE A 192 -13.59 13.80 -3.99
CA ILE A 192 -13.96 15.17 -4.39
C ILE A 192 -15.19 15.63 -3.62
N GLY A 193 -15.07 16.75 -2.91
CA GLY A 193 -16.08 17.30 -2.01
C GLY A 193 -16.00 16.76 -0.58
N GLU A 194 -15.22 15.71 -0.33
CA GLU A 194 -15.03 15.14 1.00
C GLU A 194 -14.06 15.97 1.85
N LYS A 195 -14.25 15.89 3.16
CA LYS A 195 -13.40 16.50 4.17
C LYS A 195 -12.52 15.43 4.81
N VAL A 196 -11.22 15.47 4.52
CA VAL A 196 -10.27 14.46 4.99
C VAL A 196 -9.28 15.05 5.98
N ALA A 197 -8.96 14.28 7.03
CA ALA A 197 -7.85 14.63 7.92
C ALA A 197 -6.51 14.40 7.22
N VAL A 198 -5.59 15.34 7.32
CA VAL A 198 -4.29 15.30 6.64
C VAL A 198 -3.18 15.69 7.60
N LEU A 199 -2.20 14.80 7.78
CA LEU A 199 -0.96 15.12 8.47
C LEU A 199 -0.04 15.90 7.53
N ILE A 200 0.29 17.14 7.89
CA ILE A 200 1.20 18.01 7.14
C ILE A 200 2.64 17.49 7.25
N GLU A 201 3.24 17.14 6.11
CA GLU A 201 4.62 16.67 6.03
C GLU A 201 5.60 17.82 5.67
N GLY A 202 5.13 18.85 4.96
CA GLY A 202 5.96 20.01 4.63
C GLY A 202 5.39 20.90 3.52
N ARG A 203 6.26 21.67 2.86
CA ARG A 203 5.88 22.52 1.72
C ARG A 203 5.63 21.69 0.46
N SER A 204 4.61 22.09 -0.31
CA SER A 204 4.38 21.51 -1.63
C SER A 204 5.27 22.16 -2.68
N SER A 205 5.71 21.36 -3.66
CA SER A 205 6.36 21.85 -4.87
C SER A 205 5.37 22.09 -6.01
N LYS A 206 4.08 21.78 -5.81
CA LYS A 206 3.04 21.94 -6.82
C LYS A 206 2.57 23.40 -6.86
N PRO A 207 2.62 24.08 -8.02
CA PRO A 207 2.13 25.45 -8.14
C PRO A 207 0.69 25.60 -7.65
N GLY A 208 0.43 26.66 -6.88
CA GLY A 208 -0.90 26.92 -6.31
C GLY A 208 -1.20 26.21 -4.98
N TYR A 209 -0.29 25.38 -4.46
CA TYR A 209 -0.44 24.69 -3.17
C TYR A 209 0.73 25.01 -2.25
N ALA A 210 0.45 25.40 -1.01
CA ALA A 210 1.47 25.83 -0.05
C ALA A 210 2.07 24.67 0.74
N PHE A 211 1.29 23.62 1.00
CA PHE A 211 1.66 22.50 1.86
C PHE A 211 1.33 21.17 1.20
N LYS A 212 2.00 20.12 1.68
CA LYS A 212 1.70 18.73 1.33
C LYS A 212 1.64 17.87 2.58
N GLY A 213 0.87 16.80 2.49
CA GLY A 213 0.70 15.84 3.57
C GLY A 213 0.08 14.54 3.09
N ARG A 214 -0.32 13.71 4.05
CA ARG A 214 -1.01 12.45 3.77
C ARG A 214 -2.25 12.25 4.65
N ASN A 215 -3.29 11.68 4.04
CA ASN A 215 -4.48 11.25 4.78
C ASN A 215 -4.26 9.86 5.42
N PRO A 216 -5.22 9.30 6.19
CA PRO A 216 -5.09 7.96 6.78
C PRO A 216 -4.83 6.86 5.76
N GLN A 217 -5.51 6.92 4.61
CA GLN A 217 -5.39 6.02 3.46
C GLN A 217 -4.09 6.22 2.64
N TYR A 218 -3.19 7.09 3.10
CA TYR A 218 -1.85 7.33 2.56
C TYR A 218 -1.81 7.99 1.16
N TRP A 219 -2.90 8.64 0.76
CA TRP A 219 -2.92 9.50 -0.43
C TRP A 219 -2.06 10.73 -0.22
N ASN A 220 -1.32 11.13 -1.26
CA ASN A 220 -0.65 12.42 -1.26
C ASN A 220 -1.70 13.53 -1.36
N VAL A 221 -1.65 14.52 -0.48
CA VAL A 221 -2.57 15.66 -0.50
C VAL A 221 -1.78 16.95 -0.64
N ASN A 222 -2.04 17.72 -1.70
CA ASN A 222 -1.56 19.09 -1.84
C ASN A 222 -2.61 20.07 -1.33
N ILE A 223 -2.18 21.05 -0.54
CA ILE A 223 -3.07 21.82 0.33
C ILE A 223 -2.85 23.31 0.11
N GLN A 224 -3.93 24.00 -0.21
CA GLN A 224 -4.04 25.45 -0.13
C GLN A 224 -4.33 25.87 1.32
N GLY A 225 -3.62 26.89 1.80
CA GLY A 225 -3.80 27.40 3.15
C GLY A 225 -2.60 28.21 3.61
N SER A 226 -2.79 28.95 4.70
CA SER A 226 -1.73 29.67 5.43
C SER A 226 -1.61 29.13 6.85
N ASP A 227 -0.54 29.51 7.53
CA ASP A 227 -0.38 29.31 8.99
C ASP A 227 -0.39 27.85 9.48
N LEU A 228 -0.16 26.89 8.58
CA LEU A 228 0.06 25.48 8.91
C LEU A 228 1.55 25.20 9.16
N LYS A 229 1.86 24.21 10.00
CA LYS A 229 3.22 23.69 10.20
C LYS A 229 3.29 22.18 10.00
N THR A 230 4.50 21.70 9.68
CA THR A 230 4.78 20.26 9.66
C THR A 230 4.42 19.63 11.00
N GLY A 231 3.71 18.52 10.94
CA GLY A 231 3.22 17.79 12.11
C GLY A 231 1.82 18.19 12.58
N ASP A 232 1.19 19.21 11.98
CA ASP A 232 -0.23 19.47 12.19
C ASP A 232 -1.08 18.42 11.47
N THR A 233 -2.19 18.03 12.08
CA THR A 233 -3.26 17.31 11.41
C THR A 233 -4.40 18.28 11.17
N VAL A 234 -4.74 18.52 9.91
CA VAL A 234 -5.77 19.49 9.51
C VAL A 234 -6.83 18.84 8.66
N THR A 235 -8.06 19.35 8.73
CA THR A 235 -9.14 18.95 7.83
C THR A 235 -8.98 19.67 6.50
N VAL A 236 -8.97 18.94 5.41
CA VAL A 236 -8.84 19.46 4.04
C VAL A 236 -10.09 19.08 3.25
N GLU A 237 -10.76 20.06 2.65
CA GLU A 237 -11.80 19.80 1.65
C GLU A 237 -11.12 19.54 0.30
N ILE A 238 -11.32 18.34 -0.25
CA ILE A 238 -10.69 17.94 -1.52
C ILE A 238 -11.50 18.47 -2.69
N GLU A 239 -10.82 19.16 -3.61
CA GLU A 239 -11.46 19.82 -4.75
C GLU A 239 -11.08 19.13 -6.07
N GLN A 240 -9.92 18.49 -6.12
CA GLN A 240 -9.38 17.89 -7.34
C GLN A 240 -8.60 16.61 -7.06
N VAL A 241 -8.66 15.67 -8.00
CA VAL A 241 -7.82 14.47 -8.06
C VAL A 241 -6.95 14.53 -9.32
N SER A 242 -5.71 14.05 -9.20
CA SER A 242 -4.81 13.83 -10.34
C SER A 242 -3.94 12.61 -10.07
N GLY A 243 -4.27 11.48 -10.69
CA GLY A 243 -3.61 10.19 -10.40
C GLY A 243 -3.75 9.84 -8.91
N HIS A 244 -2.65 9.42 -8.28
CA HIS A 244 -2.60 9.16 -6.83
C HIS A 244 -2.23 10.41 -6.01
N SER A 245 -2.87 11.54 -6.32
CA SER A 245 -2.71 12.81 -5.59
C SER A 245 -4.03 13.56 -5.52
N LEU A 246 -4.41 13.89 -4.30
CA LEU A 246 -5.56 14.75 -3.98
C LEU A 246 -5.07 16.19 -3.85
N ASN A 247 -5.92 17.14 -4.18
CA ASN A 247 -5.64 18.55 -3.99
C ASN A 247 -6.87 19.26 -3.45
N GLY A 248 -6.65 20.16 -2.49
CA GLY A 248 -7.75 20.83 -1.80
C GLY A 248 -7.28 21.98 -0.95
N LYS A 249 -8.19 22.47 -0.11
CA LYS A 249 -7.96 23.60 0.79
C LYS A 249 -8.15 23.19 2.25
N ALA A 250 -7.28 23.70 3.12
CA ALA A 250 -7.46 23.53 4.55
C ALA A 250 -8.71 24.28 5.02
N LEU A 251 -9.51 23.61 5.85
CA LEU A 251 -10.60 24.21 6.60
C LEU A 251 -10.04 24.66 7.95
N LEU A 252 -9.96 25.97 8.14
CA LEU A 252 -9.55 26.60 9.40
C LEU A 252 -10.71 26.68 10.39
#